data_AF-A0A963GD50-F1
#
_entry.id   AF-A0A963GD50-F1
#
_cell.length_a   1.000
_cell.length_b   1.000
_cell.length_c   1.000
_cell.angle_alpha   90.00
_cell.angle_beta   90.00
_cell.angle_gamma   90.00
#
_symmetry.space_group_name_H-M   'P 1'
#
loop_
_entity.id
_entity.type
_entity.pdbx_description
1 polymer ?
#
loop_
_entity_poly.entity_id
_entity_poly.type
_entity_poly.pdbx_seq_one_letter_code
_entity_poly.pdbx_strand_id
1 'polypeptide(L)' 'MYQTGLSASFQATPLVVDGVLYLSMPFDHVAAIDARSGRELWRYEHQHHVLRPGQPGPGVSCRQGLHRTVDAWQK' A
#
# COMPACT_ATOMS: atom_id res chain seq x y z
N MET A 1 2.37 21.24 -13.78
CA MET A 1 3.31 20.14 -13.45
C MET A 1 3.01 19.71 -12.02
N TYR A 2 2.77 18.42 -11.80
CA TYR A 2 2.34 17.87 -10.51
C TYR A 2 3.54 17.29 -9.74
N GLN A 3 3.61 17.52 -8.43
CA GLN A 3 4.65 17.01 -7.55
C GLN A 3 4.00 16.24 -6.38
N THR A 4 4.43 14.99 -6.14
CA THR A 4 3.81 14.12 -5.13
C THR A 4 4.10 14.54 -3.69
N GLY A 5 5.21 15.25 -3.45
CA GLY A 5 5.67 15.67 -2.12
C GLY A 5 6.30 14.56 -1.27
N LEU A 6 6.43 13.34 -1.83
CA LEU A 6 6.95 12.17 -1.13
C LEU A 6 8.43 11.95 -1.43
N SER A 7 9.24 11.75 -0.39
CA SER A 7 10.65 11.36 -0.52
C SER A 7 10.80 9.85 -0.70
N ALA A 8 10.21 9.32 -1.76
CA ALA A 8 10.30 7.91 -2.14
C ALA A 8 10.26 7.76 -3.66
N SER A 9 10.97 6.76 -4.19
CA SER A 9 10.84 6.35 -5.58
C SER A 9 9.62 5.44 -5.74
N PHE A 10 8.98 5.51 -6.90
CA PHE A 10 7.89 4.61 -7.26
C PHE A 10 7.85 4.40 -8.77
N GLN A 11 7.27 3.28 -9.16
CA GLN A 11 6.92 2.99 -10.54
C GLN A 11 5.40 2.90 -10.61
N ALA A 12 4.81 3.55 -11.60
CA ALA A 12 3.37 3.54 -11.81
C ALA A 12 3.09 3.51 -13.31
N THR A 13 2.03 2.80 -13.69
CA THR A 13 1.45 2.90 -15.03
C THR A 13 0.21 3.76 -14.91
N PRO A 14 0.27 5.05 -15.28
CA PRO A 14 -0.88 5.94 -15.13
C PRO A 14 -2.06 5.49 -15.99
N LEU A 15 -3.28 5.66 -15.47
CA LEU A 15 -4.52 5.43 -16.20
C LEU A 15 -5.23 6.76 -16.44
N VAL A 16 -5.70 7.00 -17.65
CA VAL A 16 -6.50 8.19 -17.98
C VAL A 16 -7.92 7.76 -18.34
N VAL A 17 -8.91 8.31 -17.63
CA VAL A 17 -10.33 8.15 -17.93
C VAL A 17 -11.00 9.52 -17.80
N ASP A 18 -11.79 9.91 -18.80
CA ASP A 18 -12.52 11.19 -18.83
C ASP A 18 -11.66 12.44 -18.54
N GLY A 19 -10.40 12.42 -18.98
CA GLY A 19 -9.46 13.52 -18.76
C GLY A 19 -8.86 13.57 -17.34
N VAL A 20 -9.15 12.58 -16.50
CA VAL A 20 -8.55 12.41 -15.18
C VAL A 20 -7.45 11.36 -15.24
N LEU A 21 -6.25 11.74 -14.82
CA LEU A 21 -5.07 10.90 -14.65
C LEU A 21 -5.07 10.32 -13.22
N TYR A 22 -5.13 9.01 -13.11
CA TYR A 22 -5.02 8.27 -11.85
C TYR A 22 -3.60 7.74 -11.70
N LEU A 23 -2.99 8.00 -10.53
CA LEU A 23 -1.61 7.64 -10.23
C LEU A 23 -1.51 6.91 -8.88
N SER A 24 -0.93 5.71 -8.89
CA SER A 24 -0.49 4.99 -7.70
C SER A 24 0.85 5.56 -7.21
N MET A 25 0.91 5.96 -5.96
CA MET A 25 2.06 6.60 -5.32
C MET A 25 2.68 5.66 -4.26
N PRO A 26 3.88 5.96 -3.72
CA PRO A 26 4.44 5.21 -2.61
C PRO A 26 3.46 5.11 -1.42
N PHE A 27 3.64 4.10 -0.58
CA PHE A 27 2.83 3.87 0.63
C PHE A 27 1.34 3.69 0.35
N ASP A 28 0.98 3.10 -0.79
CA ASP A 28 -0.41 2.84 -1.22
C ASP A 28 -1.28 4.09 -1.28
N HIS A 29 -0.67 5.25 -1.49
CA HIS A 29 -1.39 6.49 -1.74
C HIS A 29 -1.86 6.53 -3.20
N VAL A 30 -2.95 7.25 -3.45
CA VAL A 30 -3.51 7.42 -4.81
C VAL A 30 -3.82 8.90 -5.03
N ALA A 31 -3.49 9.42 -6.21
CA ALA A 31 -3.87 10.77 -6.61
C ALA A 31 -4.67 10.74 -7.91
N ALA A 32 -5.66 11.62 -7.99
CA ALA A 32 -6.35 11.95 -9.24
C ALA A 32 -5.98 13.37 -9.64
N ILE A 33 -5.58 13.52 -10.90
CA ILE A 33 -5.03 14.75 -11.45
C ILE A 33 -5.78 15.05 -12.73
N ASP A 34 -6.13 16.31 -12.97
CA ASP A 34 -6.63 16.74 -14.27
C ASP A 34 -5.50 16.60 -15.31
N ALA A 35 -5.68 15.75 -16.33
CA ALA A 35 -4.64 15.40 -17.28
C ALA A 35 -4.22 16.57 -18.18
N ARG A 36 -5.04 17.61 -18.30
CA ARG A 36 -4.79 18.77 -19.16
C ARG A 36 -4.00 19.86 -18.44
N SER A 37 -4.39 20.19 -17.22
CA SER A 37 -3.79 21.26 -16.41
C SER A 37 -2.72 20.74 -15.46
N GLY A 38 -2.74 19.45 -15.12
CA GLY A 38 -1.90 18.84 -14.10
C GLY A 38 -2.28 19.25 -12.67
N ARG A 39 -3.51 19.75 -12.45
CA ARG A 39 -4.01 20.12 -11.13
C ARG A 39 -4.51 18.89 -10.39
N GLU A 40 -4.10 18.72 -9.13
CA GLU A 40 -4.65 17.68 -8.26
C GLU A 40 -6.16 17.92 -8.06
N LEU A 41 -6.97 16.89 -8.28
CA LEU A 41 -8.40 16.90 -8.02
C LEU A 41 -8.68 16.38 -6.61
N TRP A 42 -8.04 15.26 -6.26
CA TRP A 42 -8.09 14.67 -4.94
C TRP A 42 -6.90 13.75 -4.70
N ARG A 43 -6.67 13.44 -3.42
CA ARG A 43 -5.66 12.50 -2.97
C ARG A 43 -6.21 11.59 -1.87
N TYR A 44 -5.89 10.32 -1.97
CA TYR A 44 -6.10 9.31 -0.95
C TYR A 44 -4.76 8.98 -0.30
N GLU A 45 -4.70 9.13 1.02
CA GLU A 45 -3.53 8.80 1.84
C GLU A 45 -3.84 7.56 2.68
N HIS A 46 -3.13 6.47 2.38
CA HIS A 46 -3.28 5.24 3.14
C HIS A 46 -2.50 5.32 4.46
N GLN A 47 -3.19 5.02 5.56
CA GLN A 47 -2.57 4.95 6.88
C GLN A 47 -1.95 3.57 7.10
N HIS A 48 -0.64 3.49 6.88
CA HIS A 48 0.12 2.31 7.28
C HIS A 48 0.20 2.21 8.79
N HIS A 49 -0.20 1.07 9.36
CA HIS A 49 0.12 0.75 10.73
C HIS A 49 1.62 0.43 10.80
N VAL A 50 2.44 1.46 10.97
CA VAL A 50 3.87 1.28 11.23
C VAL A 50 3.99 0.62 12.60
N LEU A 51 4.40 -0.64 12.62
CA LEU A 51 4.78 -1.32 13.86
C LEU A 51 5.89 -0.49 14.51
N ARG A 52 5.55 0.21 15.59
CA ARG A 52 6.56 0.94 16.36
C ARG A 52 7.48 -0.08 17.02
N PRO A 53 8.80 0.19 17.12
CA PRO A 53 9.68 -0.62 17.96
C PRO A 53 9.07 -0.76 19.36
N GLY A 54 8.76 -1.99 19.77
CA GLY A 54 8.11 -2.29 21.06
C GLY A 54 6.58 -2.47 21.03
N GLN A 55 5.91 -2.31 19.88
CA GLN A 55 4.51 -2.76 19.73
C GLN A 55 4.52 -4.28 19.49
N PRO A 56 3.80 -5.09 20.29
CA PRO A 56 3.53 -6.47 19.91
C PRO A 56 2.80 -6.44 18.57
N GLY A 57 3.37 -7.07 17.54
CA GLY A 57 2.67 -7.25 16.28
C GLY A 57 1.34 -7.99 16.51
N PRO A 58 0.36 -7.88 15.60
CA PRO A 58 -0.89 -8.63 15.68
C PRO A 58 -0.55 -10.10 15.92
N GLY A 59 -0.91 -10.60 17.10
CA GLY A 59 -0.25 -11.71 17.75
C GLY A 59 -0.26 -13.00 16.92
N VAL A 60 0.85 -13.29 16.23
CA VAL A 60 1.23 -14.65 15.88
C VAL A 60 1.80 -15.31 17.13
N SER A 61 0.92 -15.75 18.03
CA SER A 61 1.29 -16.67 19.10
C SER A 61 1.51 -18.06 18.48
N CYS A 62 2.68 -18.28 17.87
CA CYS A 62 3.24 -19.62 17.77
C CYS A 62 3.75 -20.00 19.16
N ARG A 63 2.84 -20.36 20.06
CA ARG A 63 3.20 -20.86 21.38
C ARG A 63 3.79 -22.27 21.20
N GLN A 64 5.06 -22.40 21.55
CA GLN A 64 5.86 -23.64 21.56
C GLN A 64 5.04 -24.88 21.96
N GLY A 65 5.09 -25.91 21.13
CA GLY A 65 4.47 -27.20 21.42
C GLY A 65 4.88 -28.28 20.43
N LEU A 66 6.10 -28.79 20.62
CA LEU A 66 6.49 -30.20 20.40
C LEU A 66 6.37 -30.78 18.98
N HIS A 67 7.46 -31.40 18.50
CA HIS A 67 7.42 -32.48 17.51
C HIS A 67 6.12 -33.28 17.60
N ARG A 68 5.29 -33.36 16.54
CA ARG A 68 4.68 -34.59 16.00
C ARG A 68 3.99 -34.32 14.66
N THR A 69 4.52 -35.03 13.66
CA THR A 69 3.87 -35.67 12.51
C THR A 69 3.13 -34.79 11.49
N VAL A 70 3.69 -34.80 10.28
CA VAL A 70 2.95 -34.67 9.03
C VAL A 70 1.87 -35.76 8.99
N ASP A 71 0.60 -35.39 9.12
CA ASP A 71 -0.55 -36.14 8.59
C ASP A 71 -1.84 -35.44 8.99
N ALA A 72 -2.28 -34.51 8.14
CA ALA A 72 -3.67 -34.05 8.16
C ALA A 72 -4.06 -33.36 6.84
N TRP A 73 -3.56 -33.82 5.68
CA TRP A 73 -4.06 -33.41 4.37
C TRP A 73 -3.74 -34.47 3.31
N GLN A 74 -4.53 -35.55 3.25
CA GLN A 74 -5.00 -36.21 2.02
C GLN A 74 -6.04 -37.27 2.42
N LYS A 75 -7.00 -37.55 1.53
CA LYS A 75 -8.13 -38.50 1.64
C LYS A 75 -7.85 -39.84 2.33
#